data_AF-A0A975IEJ8-F1
#
_entry.id   AF-A0A975IEJ8-F1
#
_cell.length_a   1.000
_cell.length_b   1.000
_cell.length_c   1.000
_cell.angle_alpha   90.00
_cell.angle_beta   90.00
_cell.angle_gamma   90.00
#
_symmetry.space_group_name_H-M   'P 1'
#
loop_
_entity.id
_entity.type
_entity.pdbx_description
1 polymer ?
#
loop_
_entity_poly.entity_id
_entity_poly.type
_entity_poly.pdbx_seq_one_letter_code
_entity_poly.pdbx_strand_id
1 'polypeptide(L)'
;MKKVIITISLLLLTVILGAQEMPLSSYYFYVAVYREDVKWVQKHLEAGYNPNKCRGEAGWVDSIPLKVLIEGFTNNYYNKIEEKPLNYSDLIILRLLVENGAHVNQLPYIWDRVYSFNNKNLKSWEREREFRGESSSDIKFQKNCFVEDANRLLQAYLEAGADPNMKGHPFPFGKSKKLLFFTDKKAFKYFNSAEATTPLYEAIKKGIQWESQVDLLLKYGAAVDESCLEAAKLSGEEAMVEKIQKLFDGVK
;
A
#
# COMPACT_ATOMS: atom_id res chain seq x y z
N MET A 1 50.92 19.55 11.62
CA MET A 1 50.64 18.99 10.28
C MET A 1 50.02 17.58 10.28
N LYS A 2 50.36 16.67 11.21
CA LYS A 2 49.76 15.30 11.23
C LYS A 2 48.26 15.22 11.57
N LYS A 3 47.71 16.17 12.33
CA LYS A 3 46.27 16.17 12.68
C LYS A 3 45.35 16.61 11.53
N VAL A 4 45.81 17.48 10.63
CA VAL A 4 45.01 18.00 9.51
C VAL A 4 44.82 16.94 8.41
N ILE A 5 45.82 16.08 8.20
CA ILE A 5 45.75 14.99 7.20
C ILE A 5 44.75 13.90 7.64
N ILE A 6 44.70 13.58 8.94
CA ILE A 6 43.78 12.56 9.47
C ILE A 6 42.31 13.01 9.36
N THR A 7 42.02 14.30 9.60
CA THR A 7 40.64 14.83 9.51
C THR A 7 40.15 14.88 8.06
N ILE A 8 41.02 15.19 7.09
CA ILE A 8 40.66 15.20 5.66
C ILE A 8 40.48 13.78 5.13
N SER A 9 41.30 12.81 5.55
CA SER A 9 41.13 11.40 5.16
C SER A 9 39.88 10.75 5.77
N LEU A 10 39.47 11.12 7.00
CA LEU A 10 38.20 10.66 7.56
C LEU A 10 36.99 11.30 6.86
N LEU A 11 37.06 12.57 6.47
CA LEU A 11 36.00 13.23 5.68
C LEU A 11 35.89 12.64 4.28
N LEU A 12 37.00 12.31 3.62
CA LEU A 12 36.97 11.61 2.33
C LEU A 12 36.41 10.19 2.46
N LEU A 13 36.74 9.47 3.53
CA LEU A 13 36.16 8.13 3.75
C LEU A 13 34.66 8.17 4.04
N THR A 14 34.15 9.17 4.77
CA THR A 14 32.70 9.30 5.00
C THR A 14 31.95 9.75 3.75
N VAL A 15 32.58 10.53 2.86
CA VAL A 15 32.01 10.84 1.54
C VAL A 15 31.99 9.61 0.61
N ILE A 16 33.01 8.75 0.68
CA ILE A 16 33.09 7.51 -0.14
C ILE A 16 32.18 6.41 0.41
N LEU A 17 31.95 6.33 1.73
CA LEU A 17 31.02 5.37 2.35
C LEU A 17 29.55 5.84 2.32
N GLY A 18 29.29 7.13 2.08
CA GLY A 18 27.95 7.72 2.04
C GLY A 18 27.20 7.59 0.71
N ALA A 19 27.83 7.03 -0.33
CA ALA A 19 27.21 6.86 -1.64
C ALA A 19 27.69 5.55 -2.29
N GLN A 20 27.34 4.41 -1.70
CA GLN A 20 27.46 3.16 -2.44
C GLN A 20 26.50 3.24 -3.64
N GLU A 21 27.04 3.39 -4.85
CA GLU A 21 26.23 3.46 -6.06
C GLU A 21 25.45 2.16 -6.23
N MET A 22 24.13 2.28 -6.45
CA MET A 22 23.28 1.14 -6.75
C MET A 22 23.48 0.77 -8.24
N PRO A 23 23.87 -0.46 -8.57
CA PRO A 23 24.01 -0.88 -9.96
C PRO A 23 22.68 -0.78 -10.70
N LEU A 24 22.67 -0.28 -11.93
CA LEU A 24 21.48 -0.31 -12.77
C LEU A 24 21.21 -1.74 -13.23
N SER A 25 20.22 -2.39 -12.63
CA SER A 25 19.77 -3.73 -13.00
C SER A 25 18.30 -3.92 -12.63
N SER A 26 17.61 -4.93 -13.19
CA SER A 26 16.20 -5.17 -12.86
C SER A 26 15.99 -5.53 -11.38
N TYR A 27 16.98 -6.12 -10.72
CA TYR A 27 16.92 -6.40 -9.27
C TYR A 27 17.07 -5.13 -8.45
N TYR A 28 18.03 -4.28 -8.81
CA TYR A 28 18.22 -3.02 -8.11
C TYR A 28 17.11 -1.99 -8.38
N PHE A 29 16.39 -2.10 -9.51
CA PHE A 29 15.16 -1.35 -9.70
C PHE A 29 14.08 -1.77 -8.69
N TYR A 30 13.91 -3.08 -8.45
CA TYR A 30 13.07 -3.59 -7.37
C TYR A 30 13.51 -3.04 -6.00
N VAL A 31 14.81 -3.10 -5.69
CA VAL A 31 15.36 -2.61 -4.42
C VAL A 31 15.09 -1.11 -4.24
N ALA A 32 15.25 -0.30 -5.29
CA ALA A 32 14.98 1.14 -5.24
C ALA A 32 13.52 1.44 -4.94
N VAL A 33 12.58 0.71 -5.58
CA VAL A 33 11.13 0.86 -5.32
C VAL A 33 10.79 0.39 -3.91
N TYR A 34 11.27 -0.79 -3.50
CA TYR A 34 11.04 -1.36 -2.16
C TYR A 34 11.55 -0.48 -1.02
N ARG A 35 12.69 0.20 -1.24
CA ARG A 35 13.28 1.13 -0.27
C ARG A 35 12.73 2.56 -0.37
N GLU A 36 11.80 2.79 -1.29
CA GLU A 36 11.25 4.11 -1.58
C GLU A 36 12.34 5.17 -1.89
N ASP A 37 13.40 4.77 -2.58
CA ASP A 37 14.51 5.65 -2.96
C ASP A 37 14.20 6.38 -4.27
N VAL A 38 13.60 7.57 -4.16
CA VAL A 38 13.16 8.41 -5.28
C VAL A 38 14.27 8.62 -6.30
N LYS A 39 15.49 8.91 -5.84
CA LYS A 39 16.62 9.21 -6.72
C LYS A 39 17.01 8.00 -7.55
N TRP A 40 17.05 6.82 -6.94
CA TRP A 40 17.40 5.59 -7.67
C TRP A 40 16.26 5.11 -8.55
N VAL A 41 15.00 5.26 -8.16
CA VAL A 41 13.85 4.99 -9.06
C VAL A 41 13.96 5.85 -10.31
N GLN A 42 14.15 7.17 -10.15
CA GLN A 42 14.32 8.10 -11.27
C GLN A 42 15.45 7.67 -12.20
N LYS A 43 16.65 7.38 -11.64
CA LYS A 43 17.80 6.94 -12.43
C LYS A 43 17.54 5.66 -13.23
N HIS A 44 16.79 4.70 -12.69
CA HIS A 44 16.45 3.49 -13.42
C HIS A 44 15.45 3.79 -14.55
N LEU A 45 14.44 4.63 -14.31
CA LEU A 45 13.48 5.02 -15.35
C LEU A 45 14.18 5.77 -16.50
N GLU A 46 15.06 6.72 -16.20
CA GLU A 46 15.88 7.44 -17.18
C GLU A 46 16.79 6.52 -18.01
N ALA A 47 17.25 5.42 -17.41
CA ALA A 47 18.03 4.38 -18.10
C ALA A 47 17.18 3.43 -18.95
N GLY A 48 15.87 3.66 -19.07
CA GLY A 48 14.96 2.90 -19.92
C GLY A 48 14.41 1.61 -19.29
N TYR A 49 14.44 1.49 -17.97
CA TYR A 49 13.84 0.34 -17.28
C TYR A 49 12.32 0.35 -17.40
N ASN A 50 11.74 -0.82 -17.65
CA ASN A 50 10.29 -0.98 -17.80
C ASN A 50 9.59 -0.74 -16.44
N PRO A 51 8.70 0.26 -16.31
CA PRO A 51 8.02 0.56 -15.04
C PRO A 51 7.00 -0.50 -14.62
N ASN A 52 6.66 -1.45 -15.50
CA ASN A 52 5.77 -2.58 -15.23
C ASN A 52 6.52 -3.87 -14.88
N LYS A 53 7.87 -3.84 -14.86
CA LYS A 53 8.66 -5.06 -14.64
C LYS A 53 10.00 -4.80 -13.95
N CYS A 54 10.20 -5.47 -12.83
CA CYS A 54 11.49 -5.58 -12.15
C CYS A 54 11.81 -7.07 -11.86
N ARG A 55 12.92 -7.35 -11.17
CA ARG A 55 13.25 -8.68 -10.66
C ARG A 55 13.11 -8.66 -9.14
N GLY A 56 11.95 -9.07 -8.65
CA GLY A 56 11.67 -9.19 -7.22
C GLY A 56 12.31 -10.41 -6.55
N GLU A 57 12.18 -10.50 -5.23
CA GLU A 57 12.77 -11.57 -4.41
C GLU A 57 11.83 -12.76 -4.18
N ALA A 58 10.53 -12.52 -4.02
CA ALA A 58 9.55 -13.55 -3.69
C ALA A 58 8.66 -14.00 -4.87
N GLY A 59 9.05 -13.67 -6.11
CA GLY A 59 8.45 -14.22 -7.33
C GLY A 59 7.59 -13.22 -8.10
N TRP A 60 6.45 -13.70 -8.61
CA TRP A 60 5.65 -13.01 -9.63
C TRP A 60 5.15 -11.63 -9.19
N VAL A 61 4.59 -11.50 -7.98
CA VAL A 61 4.05 -10.23 -7.46
C VAL A 61 5.14 -9.17 -7.24
N ASP A 62 6.28 -9.56 -6.68
CA ASP A 62 7.43 -8.66 -6.43
C ASP A 62 8.12 -8.20 -7.71
N SER A 63 7.80 -8.81 -8.85
CA SER A 63 8.36 -8.45 -10.15
C SER A 63 7.60 -7.29 -10.81
N ILE A 64 6.65 -6.67 -10.10
CA ILE A 64 5.80 -5.57 -10.59
C ILE A 64 5.99 -4.35 -9.68
N PRO A 65 6.64 -3.26 -10.14
CA PRO A 65 6.97 -2.10 -9.30
C PRO A 65 5.79 -1.49 -8.54
N LEU A 66 4.63 -1.30 -9.18
CA LEU A 66 3.44 -0.79 -8.48
C LEU A 66 2.94 -1.75 -7.39
N LYS A 67 3.09 -3.06 -7.57
CA LYS A 67 2.73 -4.03 -6.53
C LYS A 67 3.65 -3.91 -5.32
N VAL A 68 4.95 -3.76 -5.56
CA VAL A 68 5.96 -3.59 -4.50
C VAL A 68 5.69 -2.31 -3.73
N LEU A 69 5.39 -1.21 -4.43
CA LEU A 69 5.12 0.07 -3.82
C LEU A 69 3.85 0.05 -2.96
N ILE A 70 2.75 -0.56 -3.43
CA ILE A 70 1.49 -0.51 -2.70
C ILE A 70 1.47 -1.35 -1.41
N GLU A 71 2.38 -2.31 -1.27
CA GLU A 71 2.62 -3.01 0.00
C GLU A 71 3.33 -2.13 1.04
N GLY A 72 4.09 -1.13 0.58
CA GLY A 72 4.84 -0.21 1.42
C GLY A 72 3.95 0.55 2.41
N PHE A 73 4.43 0.71 3.64
CA PHE A 73 3.77 1.52 4.64
C PHE A 73 4.82 2.43 5.29
N THR A 74 4.86 3.69 4.85
CA THR A 74 5.86 4.69 5.28
C THR A 74 5.82 4.98 6.79
N ASN A 75 4.81 4.48 7.49
CA ASN A 75 4.55 4.71 8.91
C ASN A 75 4.44 6.22 9.22
N ASN A 76 3.89 7.03 8.32
CA ASN A 76 3.65 8.45 8.57
C ASN A 76 2.74 8.68 9.77
N TYR A 77 1.88 7.70 10.11
CA TYR A 77 1.12 7.77 11.35
C TYR A 77 2.05 7.93 12.57
N TYR A 78 3.18 7.21 12.63
CA TYR A 78 4.15 7.34 13.71
C TYR A 78 4.83 8.71 13.72
N ASN A 79 5.24 9.20 12.55
CA ASN A 79 5.82 10.54 12.43
C ASN A 79 4.82 11.63 12.86
N LYS A 80 3.53 11.48 12.53
CA LYS A 80 2.48 12.40 12.95
C LYS A 80 2.28 12.41 14.47
N ILE A 81 2.31 11.23 15.11
CA ILE A 81 2.19 11.09 16.56
C ILE A 81 3.38 11.73 17.28
N GLU A 82 4.57 11.58 16.70
CA GLU A 82 5.84 12.03 17.27
C GLU A 82 6.25 13.44 16.80
N GLU A 83 5.39 14.13 16.06
CA GLU A 83 5.64 15.45 15.46
C GLU A 83 6.94 15.52 14.62
N LYS A 84 7.28 14.41 13.95
CA LYS A 84 8.43 14.29 13.05
C LYS A 84 8.03 14.64 11.61
N PRO A 85 9.00 15.04 10.75
CA PRO A 85 8.73 15.25 9.34
C PRO A 85 8.08 14.04 8.67
N LEU A 86 7.03 14.30 7.89
CA LEU A 86 6.33 13.27 7.13
C LEU A 86 7.13 12.88 5.87
N ASN A 87 7.06 11.61 5.49
CA ASN A 87 7.72 11.05 4.31
C ASN A 87 6.69 10.73 3.21
N TYR A 88 6.85 11.32 2.04
CA TYR A 88 5.97 11.11 0.88
C TYR A 88 6.71 10.54 -0.34
N SER A 89 7.85 9.87 -0.13
CA SER A 89 8.63 9.25 -1.20
C SER A 89 7.81 8.26 -2.02
N ASP A 90 6.91 7.51 -1.39
CA ASP A 90 6.02 6.57 -2.06
C ASP A 90 5.07 7.25 -3.06
N LEU A 91 4.52 8.42 -2.73
CA LEU A 91 3.67 9.20 -3.65
C LEU A 91 4.47 9.74 -4.84
N ILE A 92 5.71 10.17 -4.58
CA ILE A 92 6.61 10.64 -5.64
C ILE A 92 6.93 9.48 -6.57
N ILE A 93 7.28 8.32 -6.03
CA ILE A 93 7.60 7.12 -6.81
C ILE A 93 6.40 6.61 -7.59
N LEU A 94 5.20 6.61 -7.00
CA LEU A 94 3.97 6.28 -7.73
C LEU A 94 3.83 7.15 -8.97
N ARG A 95 3.95 8.47 -8.81
CA ARG A 95 3.86 9.42 -9.92
C ARG A 95 4.91 9.13 -10.98
N LEU A 96 6.18 8.95 -10.59
CA LEU A 96 7.27 8.64 -11.51
C LEU A 96 6.99 7.36 -12.31
N LEU A 97 6.52 6.30 -11.66
CA LEU A 97 6.19 5.04 -12.32
C LEU A 97 5.05 5.23 -13.33
N VAL A 98 3.96 5.91 -12.94
CA VAL A 98 2.80 6.16 -13.81
C VAL A 98 3.17 7.05 -15.01
N GLU A 99 3.89 8.15 -14.78
CA GLU A 99 4.35 9.07 -15.83
C GLU A 99 5.26 8.38 -16.86
N ASN A 100 6.00 7.34 -16.44
CA ASN A 100 6.85 6.55 -17.32
C ASN A 100 6.13 5.35 -17.95
N GLY A 101 4.81 5.18 -17.72
CA GLY A 101 3.99 4.16 -18.38
C GLY A 101 3.63 2.94 -17.54
N ALA A 102 3.71 3.02 -16.21
CA ALA A 102 3.18 1.96 -15.35
C ALA A 102 1.66 1.83 -15.51
N HIS A 103 1.17 0.60 -15.58
CA HIS A 103 -0.23 0.27 -15.76
C HIS A 103 -0.91 0.13 -14.39
N VAL A 104 -1.61 1.18 -13.96
CA VAL A 104 -2.34 1.23 -12.68
C VAL A 104 -3.45 0.19 -12.53
N ASN A 105 -3.85 -0.46 -13.63
CA ASN A 105 -4.85 -1.53 -13.67
C ASN A 105 -4.25 -2.89 -14.09
N GLN A 106 -2.93 -3.08 -14.01
CA GLN A 106 -2.30 -4.38 -14.30
C GLN A 106 -2.72 -5.45 -13.28
N LEU A 107 -2.93 -5.07 -12.02
CA LEU A 107 -3.40 -5.93 -10.94
C LEU A 107 -4.42 -5.17 -10.08
N PRO A 108 -5.24 -5.84 -9.26
CA PRO A 108 -6.20 -5.19 -8.37
C PRO A 108 -5.49 -4.56 -7.15
N TYR A 109 -4.68 -3.52 -7.38
CA TYR A 109 -3.87 -2.86 -6.36
C TYR A 109 -4.74 -2.25 -5.24
N ILE A 110 -5.84 -1.57 -5.61
CA ILE A 110 -6.80 -1.01 -4.65
C ILE A 110 -7.31 -2.11 -3.71
N TRP A 111 -7.68 -3.27 -4.26
CA TRP A 111 -8.13 -4.41 -3.47
C TRP A 111 -7.03 -4.89 -2.52
N ASP A 112 -5.81 -5.10 -3.02
CA ASP A 112 -4.69 -5.61 -2.25
C ASP A 112 -4.35 -4.70 -1.05
N ARG A 113 -4.35 -3.39 -1.27
CA ARG A 113 -4.16 -2.40 -0.21
C ARG A 113 -5.26 -2.49 0.84
N VAL A 114 -6.52 -2.48 0.41
CA VAL A 114 -7.66 -2.59 1.32
C VAL A 114 -7.58 -3.90 2.11
N TYR A 115 -7.34 -5.04 1.46
CA TYR A 115 -7.30 -6.33 2.14
C TYR A 115 -6.15 -6.44 3.17
N SER A 116 -4.97 -5.91 2.82
CA SER A 116 -3.74 -6.05 3.61
C SER A 116 -3.75 -5.27 4.93
N PHE A 117 -4.42 -4.11 4.97
CA PHE A 117 -4.54 -3.29 6.18
C PHE A 117 -5.93 -3.44 6.79
N ASN A 118 -6.01 -4.22 7.88
CA ASN A 118 -7.28 -4.63 8.48
C ASN A 118 -7.24 -4.59 10.02
N ASN A 119 -8.34 -5.03 10.64
CA ASN A 119 -8.51 -5.01 12.09
C ASN A 119 -7.49 -5.88 12.85
N LYS A 120 -6.84 -6.86 12.21
CA LYS A 120 -5.75 -7.61 12.85
C LYS A 120 -4.54 -6.71 13.12
N ASN A 121 -4.20 -5.82 12.18
CA ASN A 121 -3.11 -4.85 12.35
C ASN A 121 -3.43 -3.91 13.51
N LEU A 122 -4.63 -3.32 13.50
CA LEU A 122 -5.08 -2.40 14.55
C LEU A 122 -5.11 -3.06 15.93
N LYS A 123 -5.67 -4.27 16.06
CA LYS A 123 -5.73 -5.00 17.33
C LYS A 123 -4.36 -5.42 17.86
N SER A 124 -3.43 -5.77 16.97
CA SER A 124 -2.07 -6.09 17.39
C SER A 124 -1.38 -4.87 17.97
N TRP A 125 -1.55 -3.73 17.31
CA TRP A 125 -0.99 -2.45 17.69
C TRP A 125 -1.62 -1.91 18.98
N GLU A 126 -2.95 -1.98 19.11
CA GLU A 126 -3.72 -1.56 20.29
C GLU A 126 -3.25 -2.29 21.55
N ARG A 127 -3.11 -3.62 21.49
CA ARG A 127 -2.61 -4.42 22.64
C ARG A 127 -1.21 -4.02 23.09
N GLU A 128 -0.33 -3.65 22.15
CA GLU A 128 1.02 -3.21 22.50
C GLU A 128 1.00 -1.89 23.28
N ARG A 129 0.07 -0.99 22.92
CA ARG A 129 -0.06 0.36 23.50
C ARG A 129 -0.77 0.33 24.85
N GLU A 130 -1.79 -0.52 24.98
CA GLU A 130 -2.40 -0.86 26.27
C GLU A 130 -1.36 -1.42 27.25
N PHE A 131 -0.49 -2.33 26.78
CA PHE A 131 0.59 -2.87 27.60
C PHE A 131 1.61 -1.81 28.06
N ARG A 132 1.83 -0.76 27.25
CA ARG A 132 2.68 0.39 27.59
C ARG A 132 2.00 1.39 28.54
N GLY A 133 0.72 1.20 28.86
CA GLY A 133 -0.04 2.06 29.77
C GLY A 133 -0.56 3.36 29.12
N GLU A 134 -0.69 3.39 27.80
CA GLU A 134 -1.22 4.56 27.08
C GLU A 134 -2.72 4.74 27.31
N SER A 135 -3.20 5.99 27.27
CA SER A 135 -4.60 6.29 27.51
C SER A 135 -5.50 5.83 26.35
N SER A 136 -6.77 5.55 26.62
CA SER A 136 -7.73 5.16 25.58
C SER A 136 -7.92 6.25 24.51
N SER A 137 -7.79 7.54 24.89
CA SER A 137 -7.82 8.64 23.94
C SER A 137 -6.63 8.63 22.99
N ASP A 138 -5.42 8.34 23.51
CA ASP A 138 -4.22 8.27 22.69
C ASP A 138 -4.29 7.09 21.73
N ILE A 139 -4.71 5.92 22.21
CA ILE A 139 -4.93 4.73 21.39
C ILE A 139 -5.91 5.03 20.24
N LYS A 140 -7.03 5.71 20.53
CA LYS A 140 -8.01 6.10 19.52
C LYS A 140 -7.42 7.07 18.48
N PHE A 141 -6.71 8.11 18.92
CA PHE A 141 -6.06 9.06 18.03
C PHE A 141 -5.07 8.38 17.07
N GLN A 142 -4.24 7.49 17.61
CA GLN A 142 -3.22 6.78 16.84
C GLN A 142 -3.83 5.77 15.85
N LYS A 143 -4.93 5.08 16.21
CA LYS A 143 -5.71 4.25 15.28
C LYS A 143 -6.23 5.07 14.09
N ASN A 144 -6.72 6.28 14.35
CA ASN A 144 -7.16 7.18 13.27
C ASN A 144 -6.00 7.60 12.36
N CYS A 145 -4.83 7.92 12.93
CA CYS A 145 -3.64 8.23 12.15
C CYS A 145 -3.20 7.06 11.26
N PHE A 146 -3.31 5.82 11.76
CA PHE A 146 -3.02 4.62 10.98
C PHE A 146 -3.94 4.46 9.77
N VAL A 147 -5.26 4.64 9.96
CA VAL A 147 -6.25 4.55 8.88
C VAL A 147 -6.02 5.66 7.84
N GLU A 148 -5.70 6.87 8.29
CA GLU A 148 -5.35 7.99 7.42
C GLU A 148 -4.15 7.67 6.52
N ASP A 149 -3.07 7.11 7.09
CA ASP A 149 -1.88 6.73 6.32
C ASP A 149 -2.14 5.56 5.36
N ALA A 150 -3.00 4.61 5.77
CA ALA A 150 -3.46 3.55 4.86
C ALA A 150 -4.22 4.10 3.66
N ASN A 151 -5.09 5.09 3.89
CA ASN A 151 -5.91 5.72 2.86
C ASN A 151 -5.12 6.67 1.96
N ARG A 152 -4.01 7.25 2.43
CA ARG A 152 -3.18 8.18 1.65
C ARG A 152 -2.68 7.56 0.34
N LEU A 153 -2.00 6.41 0.40
CA LEU A 153 -1.50 5.74 -0.81
C LEU A 153 -2.64 5.15 -1.63
N LEU A 154 -3.70 4.64 -0.97
CA LEU A 154 -4.93 4.20 -1.65
C LEU A 154 -5.53 5.30 -2.52
N GLN A 155 -5.70 6.50 -1.96
CA GLN A 155 -6.21 7.67 -2.66
C GLN A 155 -5.32 8.04 -3.85
N ALA A 156 -4.00 8.00 -3.69
CA ALA A 156 -3.08 8.33 -4.78
C ALA A 156 -3.17 7.35 -5.95
N TYR A 157 -3.39 6.05 -5.70
CA TYR A 157 -3.66 5.08 -6.77
C TYR A 157 -5.00 5.35 -7.47
N LEU A 158 -6.05 5.69 -6.70
CA LEU A 158 -7.35 6.05 -7.27
C LEU A 158 -7.27 7.31 -8.14
N GLU A 159 -6.53 8.33 -7.69
CA GLU A 159 -6.24 9.56 -8.44
C GLU A 159 -5.45 9.28 -9.73
N ALA A 160 -4.59 8.28 -9.71
CA ALA A 160 -3.87 7.81 -10.89
C ALA A 160 -4.73 6.98 -11.87
N GLY A 161 -6.01 6.74 -11.56
CA GLY A 161 -6.95 6.03 -12.42
C GLY A 161 -7.03 4.52 -12.17
N ALA A 162 -6.58 4.05 -11.00
CA ALA A 162 -6.81 2.66 -10.60
C ALA A 162 -8.31 2.41 -10.38
N ASP A 163 -8.82 1.31 -10.92
CA ASP A 163 -10.24 0.97 -10.89
C ASP A 163 -10.65 0.48 -9.48
N PRO A 164 -11.57 1.19 -8.79
CA PRO A 164 -12.02 0.81 -7.44
C PRO A 164 -12.91 -0.44 -7.42
N ASN A 165 -13.27 -0.99 -8.57
CA ASN A 165 -14.14 -2.17 -8.70
C ASN A 165 -13.37 -3.45 -9.09
N MET A 166 -12.07 -3.35 -9.38
CA MET A 166 -11.26 -4.54 -9.70
C MET A 166 -11.24 -5.51 -8.52
N LYS A 167 -11.82 -6.69 -8.74
CA LYS A 167 -11.88 -7.75 -7.73
C LYS A 167 -10.49 -8.33 -7.47
N GLY A 168 -10.26 -8.72 -6.23
CA GLY A 168 -9.03 -9.41 -5.84
C GLY A 168 -9.32 -10.66 -5.02
N HIS A 169 -8.25 -11.40 -4.78
CA HIS A 169 -8.29 -12.65 -4.04
C HIS A 169 -6.97 -12.80 -3.27
N PRO A 170 -6.98 -13.29 -2.02
CA PRO A 170 -5.77 -13.31 -1.19
C PRO A 170 -4.70 -14.29 -1.70
N PHE A 171 -5.09 -15.39 -2.34
CA PHE A 171 -4.15 -16.43 -2.77
C PHE A 171 -3.03 -15.93 -3.70
N PRO A 172 -3.30 -15.22 -4.82
CA PRO A 172 -2.24 -14.64 -5.67
C PRO A 172 -1.27 -13.70 -4.95
N PHE A 173 -1.71 -13.03 -3.88
CA PHE A 173 -0.92 -12.09 -3.09
C PHE A 173 -0.28 -12.72 -1.83
N GLY A 174 -0.40 -14.04 -1.66
CA GLY A 174 0.17 -14.76 -0.54
C GLY A 174 1.69 -14.95 -0.62
N LYS A 175 2.27 -15.58 0.40
CA LYS A 175 3.72 -15.90 0.48
C LYS A 175 4.04 -17.38 0.18
N SER A 176 3.20 -18.04 -0.62
CA SER A 176 3.37 -19.48 -0.90
C SER A 176 4.49 -19.73 -1.90
N LYS A 177 5.32 -20.77 -1.67
CA LYS A 177 6.34 -21.23 -2.64
C LYS A 177 5.74 -21.55 -4.02
N LYS A 178 4.45 -21.91 -4.08
CA LYS A 178 3.72 -22.16 -5.33
C LYS A 178 3.61 -20.91 -6.22
N LEU A 179 3.81 -19.72 -5.65
CA LEU A 179 3.70 -18.45 -6.36
C LEU A 179 5.01 -18.02 -7.05
N LEU A 180 6.14 -18.70 -6.80
CA LEU A 180 7.41 -18.42 -7.48
C LEU A 180 7.31 -18.58 -9.02
N PHE A 181 6.45 -19.48 -9.49
CA PHE A 181 6.19 -19.74 -10.91
C PHE A 181 4.75 -19.38 -11.31
N PHE A 182 4.17 -18.40 -10.63
CA PHE A 182 2.84 -17.88 -10.96
C PHE A 182 2.87 -17.04 -12.22
N THR A 183 1.70 -16.83 -12.82
CA THR A 183 1.55 -16.03 -14.04
C THR A 183 0.30 -15.18 -13.92
N ASP A 184 0.26 -14.07 -14.65
CA ASP A 184 -0.91 -13.21 -14.79
C ASP A 184 -2.16 -14.04 -15.09
N LYS A 185 -2.09 -14.93 -16.11
CA LYS A 185 -3.21 -15.80 -16.49
C LYS A 185 -3.73 -16.66 -15.34
N LYS A 186 -2.85 -17.15 -14.45
CA LYS A 186 -3.29 -17.92 -13.27
C LYS A 186 -3.89 -16.99 -12.23
N ALA A 187 -3.30 -15.82 -12.00
CA ALA A 187 -3.80 -14.83 -11.05
C ALA A 187 -5.20 -14.31 -11.42
N PHE A 188 -5.40 -13.95 -12.69
CA PHE A 188 -6.69 -13.49 -13.19
C PHE A 188 -7.81 -14.52 -13.06
N LYS A 189 -7.50 -15.83 -13.03
CA LYS A 189 -8.52 -16.84 -12.71
C LYS A 189 -9.03 -16.72 -11.28
N TYR A 190 -8.17 -16.36 -10.33
CA TYR A 190 -8.56 -16.11 -8.94
C TYR A 190 -9.28 -14.77 -8.81
N PHE A 191 -8.81 -13.72 -9.48
CA PHE A 191 -9.47 -12.40 -9.41
C PHE A 191 -10.86 -12.38 -10.04
N ASN A 192 -11.17 -13.33 -10.91
CA ASN A 192 -12.48 -13.51 -11.52
C ASN A 192 -13.24 -14.72 -10.96
N SER A 193 -12.81 -15.31 -9.84
CA SER A 193 -13.53 -16.43 -9.21
C SER A 193 -14.74 -15.93 -8.41
N ALA A 194 -15.62 -16.84 -8.02
CA ALA A 194 -16.78 -16.50 -7.20
C ALA A 194 -16.40 -16.01 -5.79
N GLU A 195 -15.23 -16.42 -5.30
CA GLU A 195 -14.66 -16.01 -4.01
C GLU A 195 -13.93 -14.66 -4.08
N ALA A 196 -13.77 -14.08 -5.27
CA ALA A 196 -13.12 -12.79 -5.43
C ALA A 196 -14.05 -11.66 -4.96
N THR A 197 -13.52 -10.75 -4.15
CA THR A 197 -14.28 -9.65 -3.55
C THR A 197 -13.87 -8.31 -4.15
N THR A 198 -14.73 -7.30 -4.06
CA THR A 198 -14.39 -5.93 -4.45
C THR A 198 -13.65 -5.22 -3.31
N PRO A 199 -12.89 -4.15 -3.59
CA PRO A 199 -12.30 -3.32 -2.54
C PRO A 199 -13.36 -2.78 -1.57
N LEU A 200 -14.52 -2.36 -2.08
CA LEU A 200 -15.60 -1.83 -1.24
C LEU A 200 -16.15 -2.88 -0.28
N TYR A 201 -16.36 -4.12 -0.73
CA TYR A 201 -16.75 -5.24 0.13
C TYR A 201 -15.76 -5.39 1.30
N GLU A 202 -14.46 -5.46 1.00
CA GLU A 202 -13.43 -5.66 2.04
C GLU A 202 -13.33 -4.46 2.99
N ALA A 203 -13.53 -3.23 2.52
CA ALA A 203 -13.55 -2.05 3.37
C ALA A 203 -14.74 -2.04 4.34
N ILE A 204 -15.95 -2.31 3.84
CA ILE A 204 -17.19 -2.34 4.63
C ILE A 204 -17.10 -3.40 5.73
N LYS A 205 -16.63 -4.61 5.39
CA LYS A 205 -16.50 -5.74 6.30
C LYS A 205 -15.64 -5.45 7.54
N LYS A 206 -14.78 -4.41 7.51
CA LYS A 206 -13.95 -4.03 8.65
C LYS A 206 -14.67 -3.16 9.68
N GLY A 207 -15.85 -2.61 9.38
CA GLY A 207 -16.62 -1.77 10.30
C GLY A 207 -16.22 -0.28 10.28
N ILE A 208 -16.85 0.50 11.17
CA ILE A 208 -16.90 1.97 11.15
C ILE A 208 -15.55 2.64 11.38
N GLN A 209 -14.61 1.95 12.03
CA GLN A 209 -13.23 2.44 12.15
C GLN A 209 -12.57 2.71 10.78
N TRP A 210 -13.05 2.04 9.72
CA TRP A 210 -12.59 2.17 8.35
C TRP A 210 -13.57 2.94 7.45
N GLU A 211 -14.55 3.66 8.02
CA GLU A 211 -15.57 4.39 7.26
C GLU A 211 -14.96 5.34 6.22
N SER A 212 -13.87 6.03 6.56
CA SER A 212 -13.17 6.92 5.62
C SER A 212 -12.61 6.19 4.39
N GLN A 213 -12.29 4.91 4.51
CA GLN A 213 -11.88 4.07 3.38
C GLN A 213 -13.07 3.69 2.49
N VAL A 214 -14.23 3.43 3.10
CA VAL A 214 -15.50 3.20 2.39
C VAL A 214 -15.87 4.47 1.60
N ASP A 215 -15.90 5.63 2.26
CA ASP A 215 -16.23 6.91 1.64
C ASP A 215 -15.27 7.27 0.50
N LEU A 216 -13.97 6.99 0.68
CA LEU A 216 -12.97 7.20 -0.35
C LEU A 216 -13.24 6.33 -1.59
N LEU A 217 -13.52 5.03 -1.42
CA LEU A 217 -13.82 4.15 -2.55
C LEU A 217 -15.10 4.59 -3.30
N LEU A 218 -16.14 4.97 -2.56
CA LEU A 218 -17.39 5.49 -3.13
C LEU A 218 -17.16 6.78 -3.93
N LYS A 219 -16.35 7.70 -3.40
CA LYS A 219 -15.97 8.95 -4.08
C LYS A 219 -15.35 8.69 -5.46
N TYR A 220 -14.59 7.61 -5.62
CA TYR A 220 -13.94 7.26 -6.87
C TYR A 220 -14.74 6.28 -7.75
N GLY A 221 -16.00 5.99 -7.40
CA GLY A 221 -16.92 5.23 -8.25
C GLY A 221 -16.97 3.73 -7.95
N ALA A 222 -16.67 3.30 -6.73
CA ALA A 222 -16.98 1.94 -6.30
C ALA A 222 -18.50 1.68 -6.35
N ALA A 223 -18.91 0.59 -6.98
CA ALA A 223 -20.31 0.21 -7.12
C ALA A 223 -20.84 -0.39 -5.82
N VAL A 224 -22.00 0.11 -5.37
CA VAL A 224 -22.75 -0.47 -4.26
C VAL A 224 -23.68 -1.54 -4.83
N ASP A 225 -23.47 -2.79 -4.43
CA ASP A 225 -24.26 -3.95 -4.88
C ASP A 225 -24.73 -4.80 -3.69
N GLU A 226 -25.43 -5.90 -3.96
CA GLU A 226 -25.97 -6.79 -2.91
C GLU A 226 -24.88 -7.37 -1.99
N SER A 227 -23.66 -7.56 -2.51
CA SER A 227 -22.55 -8.08 -1.70
C SER A 227 -22.11 -7.09 -0.61
N CYS A 228 -22.35 -5.79 -0.82
CA CYS A 228 -22.07 -4.76 0.17
C CYS A 228 -22.99 -4.89 1.40
N LEU A 229 -24.25 -5.31 1.22
CA LEU A 229 -25.18 -5.58 2.33
C LEU A 229 -24.71 -6.77 3.17
N GLU A 230 -24.18 -7.81 2.53
CA GLU A 230 -23.57 -8.94 3.22
C GLU A 230 -22.32 -8.51 3.99
N ALA A 231 -21.42 -7.76 3.35
CA ALA A 231 -20.22 -7.21 4.00
C ALA A 231 -20.58 -6.38 5.24
N ALA A 232 -21.64 -5.57 5.17
CA ALA A 232 -22.07 -4.73 6.29
C ALA A 232 -22.55 -5.60 7.46
N LYS A 233 -23.30 -6.67 7.21
CA LYS A 233 -23.68 -7.64 8.24
C LYS A 233 -22.46 -8.32 8.86
N LEU A 234 -21.47 -8.68 8.04
CA LEU A 234 -20.22 -9.30 8.50
C LEU A 234 -19.34 -8.36 9.33
N SER A 235 -19.51 -7.04 9.21
CA SER A 235 -18.83 -6.08 10.09
C SER A 235 -19.26 -6.21 11.55
N GLY A 236 -20.49 -6.67 11.80
CA GLY A 236 -21.08 -6.79 13.13
C GLY A 236 -21.49 -5.45 13.77
N GLU A 237 -21.52 -4.36 13.00
CA GLU A 237 -21.81 -3.01 13.50
C GLU A 237 -23.06 -2.42 12.86
N GLU A 238 -24.07 -2.10 13.68
CA GLU A 238 -25.36 -1.54 13.22
C GLU A 238 -25.18 -0.26 12.40
N ALA A 239 -24.27 0.63 12.81
CA ALA A 239 -23.98 1.87 12.10
C ALA A 239 -23.50 1.63 10.65
N MET A 240 -22.68 0.60 10.43
CA MET A 240 -22.22 0.23 9.08
C MET A 240 -23.37 -0.37 8.26
N VAL A 241 -24.20 -1.23 8.88
CA VAL A 241 -25.40 -1.79 8.23
C VAL A 241 -26.35 -0.68 7.77
N GLU A 242 -26.66 0.28 8.64
CA GLU A 242 -27.53 1.40 8.30
C GLU A 242 -26.96 2.26 7.18
N LYS A 243 -25.66 2.57 7.21
CA LYS A 243 -24.99 3.38 6.17
C LYS A 243 -25.11 2.70 4.81
N ILE A 244 -24.76 1.42 4.72
CA ILE A 244 -24.77 0.70 3.45
C ILE A 244 -26.18 0.45 2.94
N GLN A 245 -27.15 0.19 3.83
CA GLN A 245 -28.56 0.06 3.43
C GLN A 245 -29.08 1.36 2.80
N LYS A 246 -28.81 2.52 3.41
CA LYS A 246 -29.20 3.83 2.87
C LYS A 246 -28.58 4.09 1.50
N LEU A 247 -27.30 3.75 1.32
CA LEU A 247 -26.61 3.89 0.04
C LEU A 247 -27.22 2.96 -1.03
N PHE A 248 -27.51 1.71 -0.68
CA PHE A 248 -28.10 0.74 -1.60
C PHE A 248 -29.51 1.14 -2.06
N ASP A 249 -30.35 1.64 -1.14
CA ASP A 249 -31.70 2.08 -1.46
C ASP A 249 -31.72 3.36 -2.31
N GLY A 250 -30.71 4.23 -2.17
CA GLY A 250 -30.56 5.44 -2.98
C GLY A 250 -29.99 5.23 -4.39
N VAL A 251 -29.52 4.01 -4.71
CA VAL A 251 -28.99 3.65 -6.05
C VAL A 251 -30.09 3.07 -6.97
N LYS A 252 -31.25 2.68 -6.41
CA LYS A 252 -32.42 2.21 -7.17
C LYS A 252 -33.21 3.37 -7.79
#